data_AF-A0A822F8E6-F1
#
_entry.id   AF-A0A822F8E6-F1
#
_cell.length_a   1.000
_cell.length_b   1.000
_cell.length_c   1.000
_cell.angle_alpha   90.00
_cell.angle_beta   90.00
_cell.angle_gamma   90.00
#
_symmetry.space_group_name_H-M   'P 1'
#
loop_
_entity.id
_entity.type
_entity.pdbx_description
1 polymer ?
#
loop_
_entity_poly.entity_id
_entity_poly.type
_entity_poly.pdbx_seq_one_letter_code
_entity_poly.pdbx_strand_id
1 'polypeptide(L)' 'VPESERQDTLLLQVLEDRGLAYLCSHLKLRVQTLNKLSSSPLDSNEFLSFVEQQTQFYDRNSQSFIQTLVTCIYEAAISP' A
#
# COMPACT_ATOMS: atom_id res chain seq x y z
N VAL A 1 10.87 -9.67 2.03
CA VAL A 1 10.41 -9.02 0.79
C VAL A 1 10.53 -10.00 -0.38
N PRO A 2 9.44 -10.70 -0.71
CA PRO A 2 9.27 -11.43 -1.96
C PRO A 2 9.71 -10.63 -3.19
N GLU A 3 10.09 -11.32 -4.26
CA GLU A 3 10.64 -10.70 -5.48
C GLU A 3 9.65 -9.76 -6.18
N SER A 4 8.34 -10.04 -6.08
CA SER A 4 7.25 -9.19 -6.57
C SER A 4 7.16 -7.85 -5.85
N GLU A 5 7.27 -7.81 -4.52
CA GLU A 5 7.27 -6.56 -3.73
C GLU A 5 8.48 -5.68 -4.05
N ARG A 6 9.62 -6.33 -4.34
CA ARG A 6 10.86 -5.65 -4.72
C ARG A 6 10.69 -4.95 -6.08
N GLN A 7 9.96 -5.58 -7.01
CA GLN A 7 9.61 -5.01 -8.31
C GLN A 7 8.58 -3.87 -8.20
N ASP A 8 7.53 -4.03 -7.39
CA ASP A 8 6.51 -3.00 -7.16
C ASP A 8 7.10 -1.73 -6.56
N THR A 9 8.00 -1.88 -5.58
CA THR A 9 8.68 -0.74 -4.93
C THR A 9 9.60 -0.01 -5.92
N LEU A 10 10.38 -0.74 -6.71
CA LEU A 10 11.24 -0.16 -7.76
C LEU A 10 10.42 0.57 -8.82
N LEU A 11 9.32 -0.03 -9.28
CA LEU A 11 8.43 0.59 -10.26
C LEU A 11 7.82 1.87 -9.71
N LEU A 12 7.32 1.86 -8.47
CA LEU A 12 6.79 3.06 -7.84
C LEU A 12 7.85 4.16 -7.75
N GLN A 13 9.08 3.82 -7.35
CA GLN A 13 10.18 4.79 -7.25
C GLN A 13 10.49 5.43 -8.61
N VAL A 14 10.58 4.64 -9.68
CA VAL A 14 10.79 5.16 -11.04
C VAL A 14 9.65 6.09 -11.47
N LEU A 15 8.40 5.77 -11.11
CA LEU A 15 7.25 6.61 -11.40
C LEU A 15 7.25 7.91 -10.60
N GLU A 16 7.68 7.88 -9.33
CA GLU A 16 7.81 9.09 -8.50
C GLU A 16 8.92 10.01 -9.01
N ASP A 17 10.09 9.46 -9.38
CA ASP A 17 11.21 10.21 -9.95
C ASP A 17 10.84 10.94 -11.26
N ARG A 18 9.85 10.41 -11.98
CA ARG A 18 9.33 10.98 -13.24
C ARG A 18 8.08 11.83 -13.05
N GLY A 19 7.56 11.96 -11.83
CA GLY A 19 6.30 12.66 -11.56
C GLY A 19 5.05 11.96 -12.13
N LEU A 20 5.14 10.66 -12.42
CA LEU A 20 4.10 9.85 -13.05
C LEU A 20 3.35 8.93 -12.08
N ALA A 21 3.70 8.92 -10.79
CA ALA A 21 3.10 8.04 -9.79
C ALA A 21 1.57 8.18 -9.66
N TYR A 22 1.01 9.33 -10.03
CA TYR A 22 -0.44 9.54 -10.04
C TYR A 22 -1.18 8.62 -11.02
N LEU A 23 -0.50 8.15 -12.08
CA LEU A 23 -1.06 7.20 -13.06
C LEU A 23 -1.25 5.79 -12.47
N CYS A 24 -0.53 5.48 -11.39
CA CYS A 24 -0.54 4.17 -10.76
C CYS A 24 -0.89 4.31 -9.27
N SER A 25 -1.97 5.02 -8.97
CA SER A 25 -2.43 5.26 -7.60
C SER A 25 -2.62 3.95 -6.81
N HIS A 26 -3.12 2.88 -7.44
CA HIS A 26 -3.25 1.57 -6.80
C HIS A 26 -1.91 0.92 -6.41
N LEU A 27 -0.88 1.05 -7.25
CA LEU A 27 0.47 0.58 -6.94
C LEU A 27 1.02 1.35 -5.72
N LYS A 28 0.81 2.67 -5.70
CA LYS A 28 1.21 3.53 -4.60
C LYS A 28 0.54 3.12 -3.27
N LEU A 29 -0.76 2.90 -3.29
CA LEU A 29 -1.50 2.41 -2.10
C LEU A 29 -0.96 1.07 -1.60
N ARG A 30 -0.77 0.11 -2.50
CA ARG A 30 -0.28 -1.24 -2.18
C ARG A 30 1.09 -1.17 -1.49
N VAL A 31 2.06 -0.49 -2.13
CA VAL A 31 3.42 -0.36 -1.59
C VAL A 31 3.42 0.36 -0.24
N GLN A 32 2.66 1.45 -0.10
CA GLN A 32 2.57 2.18 1.18
C GLN A 32 1.95 1.34 2.29
N THR A 33 0.91 0.58 1.97
CA THR A 33 0.20 -0.29 2.92
C THR A 33 1.10 -1.43 3.38
N LEU A 34 1.77 -2.13 2.45
CA LEU A 34 2.72 -3.19 2.77
C LEU A 34 3.90 -2.68 3.61
N ASN A 35 4.44 -1.50 3.28
CA ASN A 35 5.49 -0.87 4.08
C ASN A 35 5.04 -0.56 5.51
N LYS A 36 3.80 -0.05 5.68
CA LYS A 36 3.24 0.23 7.00
C LYS A 36 2.93 -1.03 7.80
N LEU A 37 2.50 -2.10 7.14
CA LEU A 37 2.30 -3.41 7.77
C LEU A 37 3.62 -4.09 8.16
N SER A 38 4.68 -3.84 7.39
CA SER A 38 6.01 -4.38 7.65
C SER A 38 6.78 -3.63 8.74
N SER A 39 6.36 -2.40 9.10
CA SER A 39 6.98 -1.66 10.21
C SER A 39 6.55 -2.25 11.55
N SER A 40 7.49 -2.85 12.27
CA SER A 40 7.26 -3.42 13.60
C SER A 40 7.74 -2.46 14.71
N PRO A 41 6.95 -2.25 15.79
CA PRO A 41 5.65 -2.87 16.07
C PRO A 41 4.51 -2.23 15.27
N LEU A 42 3.56 -3.07 14.83
CA LEU A 42 2.34 -2.62 14.17
C LEU A 42 1.32 -2.16 15.23
N ASP A 43 1.10 -0.86 15.35
CA ASP A 43 -0.01 -0.32 16.14
C ASP A 43 -1.28 -0.25 15.28
N SER A 44 -2.32 -1.00 15.68
CA SER A 44 -3.62 -1.04 15.01
C SER A 44 -4.26 0.35 14.89
N ASN A 45 -4.10 1.23 15.88
CA ASN A 45 -4.67 2.58 15.83
C ASN A 45 -3.93 3.47 14.83
N GLU A 46 -2.60 3.33 14.76
CA GLU A 46 -1.78 4.04 13.80
C GLU A 46 -2.07 3.56 12.36
N PHE A 47 -2.27 2.26 12.17
CA PHE A 47 -2.66 1.70 10.86
C PHE A 47 -4.04 2.17 10.43
N LEU A 48 -5.02 2.20 11.35
CA LEU A 48 -6.36 2.74 11.06
C LEU A 48 -6.27 4.21 10.62
N SER A 49 -5.50 5.02 11.36
CA SER A 49 -5.28 6.43 11.04
C SER A 49 -4.63 6.62 9.66
N PHE A 50 -3.68 5.75 9.30
CA PHE A 50 -3.10 5.72 7.95
C PHE A 50 -4.16 5.43 6.88
N VAL A 51 -4.99 4.41 7.07
CA VAL A 51 -6.05 4.05 6.12
C VAL A 51 -7.05 5.19 5.93
N GLU A 52 -7.47 5.84 7.02
CA GLU A 52 -8.35 7.01 6.98
C GLU A 52 -7.74 8.17 6.17
N GLN A 53 -6.44 8.43 6.31
CA GLN A 53 -5.75 9.43 5.49
C GLN A 53 -5.74 9.06 4.01
N GLN A 54 -5.60 7.77 3.67
CA GLN A 54 -5.67 7.35 2.27
C GLN A 54 -7.03 7.62 1.63
N THR A 55 -8.13 7.60 2.40
CA THR A 55 -9.47 7.90 1.86
C THR A 55 -9.65 9.34 1.34
N GLN A 56 -8.69 10.24 1.61
CA GLN A 56 -8.65 11.58 1.01
C GLN A 56 -8.18 11.55 -0.46
N PHE A 57 -7.43 10.52 -0.84
CA PHE A 57 -6.84 10.34 -2.17
C PHE A 57 -7.52 9.25 -2.99
N TYR A 58 -8.23 8.33 -2.33
CA TYR A 58 -8.93 7.21 -2.95
C TYR A 58 -10.40 7.20 -2.55
N ASP A 59 -11.28 6.78 -3.46
CA ASP A 59 -12.67 6.52 -3.09
C ASP A 59 -12.72 5.31 -2.12
N ARG A 60 -13.11 5.59 -0.87
CA ARG A 60 -13.24 4.59 0.20
C ARG A 60 -14.21 3.45 -0.11
N ASN A 61 -15.18 3.70 -1.00
CA ASN A 61 -16.17 2.70 -1.41
C ASN A 61 -15.74 1.97 -2.69
N SER A 62 -14.60 2.34 -3.28
CA SER A 62 -14.08 1.67 -4.47
C SER A 62 -13.71 0.23 -4.13
N GLN A 63 -14.24 -0.70 -4.93
CA GLN A 63 -13.89 -2.12 -4.84
C GLN A 63 -12.38 -2.34 -4.95
N SER A 64 -11.68 -1.58 -5.82
CA SER A 64 -10.24 -1.75 -5.99
C SER A 64 -9.44 -1.28 -4.78
N PHE A 65 -9.89 -0.22 -4.10
CA PHE A 65 -9.27 0.25 -2.84
C PHE A 65 -9.41 -0.82 -1.75
N ILE A 66 -10.63 -1.30 -1.52
CA ILE A 66 -10.94 -2.31 -0.50
C ILE A 66 -10.17 -3.60 -0.79
N GLN A 67 -10.21 -4.08 -2.03
CA GLN A 67 -9.51 -5.30 -2.43
C GLN A 67 -8.00 -5.18 -2.24
N THR A 68 -7.41 -4.02 -2.57
CA THR A 68 -5.97 -3.78 -2.36
C THR A 68 -5.61 -3.86 -0.88
N LEU A 69 -6.37 -3.17 -0.01
CA LEU A 69 -6.14 -3.19 1.44
C LEU A 69 -6.23 -4.61 2.02
N VAL A 70 -7.31 -5.33 1.71
CA VAL A 70 -7.53 -6.70 2.19
C VAL A 70 -6.42 -7.63 1.72
N THR A 71 -5.99 -7.50 0.46
CA THR A 71 -4.88 -8.29 -0.09
C THR A 71 -3.59 -8.02 0.67
N CYS A 72 -3.24 -6.75 0.93
CA CYS A 72 -2.01 -6.41 1.66
C CYS A 72 -2.02 -6.94 3.10
N ILE A 73 -3.16 -6.81 3.80
CA ILE A 73 -3.32 -7.34 5.17
C ILE A 73 -3.13 -8.86 5.19
N TYR A 74 -3.73 -9.56 4.22
CA TYR A 74 -3.59 -11.00 4.11
C TYR A 74 -2.15 -11.41 3.79
N GLU A 75 -1.51 -10.75 2.82
CA GLU A 75 -0.09 -10.97 2.44
C GLU A 75 0.87 -10.78 3.62
N ALA A 76 0.66 -9.73 4.42
CA ALA A 76 1.45 -9.47 5.62
C ALA A 76 1.22 -10.50 6.73
N ALA A 77 0.01 -11.06 6.85
CA ALA A 77 -0.30 -12.09 7.84
C ALA A 77 0.27 -13.47 7.47
N ILE A 78 0.43 -13.77 6.17
CA ILE A 78 0.96 -15.05 5.68
C ILE A 78 2.48 -15.05 5.43
N SER A 79 3.11 -13.87 5.32
CA SER A 79 4.56 -13.75 5.13
C SER A 79 5.26 -13.71 6.50
N PRO A 80 5.97 -14.77 6.91
CA PRO A 80 6.65 -14.84 8.21
C PRO A 80 7.88 -13.91 8.31
#